data_AF-A0A968NAC1-F1
#
_entry.id   AF-A0A968NAC1-F1
#
_cell.length_a   1.000
_cell.length_b   1.000
_cell.length_c   1.000
_cell.angle_alpha   90.00
_cell.angle_beta   90.00
_cell.angle_gamma   90.00
#
_symmetry.space_group_name_H-M   'P 1'
#
loop_
_entity.id
_entity.type
_entity.pdbx_description
1 polymer ?
#
loop_
_entity_poly.entity_id
_entity_poly.type
_entity_poly.pdbx_seq_one_letter_code
_entity_poly.pdbx_strand_id
1 'polypeptide(L)'
;MSILDQITRSANQMVDRARFETEKFQRTTRLQAEIADLRLDVDRKLAELGQRTYELYRAGQISSATVATLVQAIDQIRISMTQKEEELSAVQVSEYVDPTAPAPTGGAWSVPIEDAPPAQAAPATLCPRPPRPKPHRPP
;
A
#
# COMPACT_ATOMS: atom_id res chain seq x y z
N MET A 1 34.55 21.86 60.57
CA MET A 1 34.27 20.85 59.54
C MET A 1 34.18 21.57 58.21
N SER A 2 35.07 21.23 57.28
CA SER A 2 35.46 22.13 56.19
C SER A 2 34.44 22.13 55.06
N ILE A 3 34.09 23.31 54.55
CA ILE A 3 33.19 23.52 53.39
C ILE A 3 33.74 22.80 52.13
N LEU A 4 35.06 22.65 52.05
CA LEU A 4 35.74 21.89 50.99
C LEU A 4 35.35 20.40 50.99
N ASP A 5 35.19 19.76 52.15
CA ASP A 5 34.76 18.36 52.24
C ASP A 5 33.31 18.17 51.74
N GLN A 6 32.47 19.20 51.92
CA GLN A 6 31.09 19.20 51.44
C GLN A 6 31.01 19.36 49.91
N ILE A 7 31.88 20.19 49.31
CA ILE A 7 31.97 20.39 47.86
C ILE A 7 32.52 19.15 47.16
N THR A 8 33.56 18.51 47.70
CA THR A 8 34.09 17.27 47.13
C THR A 8 33.08 16.13 47.20
N ARG A 9 32.29 16.05 48.29
CA ARG A 9 31.22 15.05 48.42
C ARG A 9 30.05 15.31 47.45
N SER A 10 29.65 16.56 47.25
CA SER A 10 28.58 16.89 46.30
C SER A 10 29.02 16.75 44.84
N ALA A 11 30.27 17.04 44.50
CA ALA A 11 30.83 16.79 43.17
C ALA A 11 30.79 15.30 42.80
N ASN A 12 31.16 14.41 43.72
CA ASN A 12 31.07 12.96 43.51
C ASN A 12 29.61 12.50 43.30
N GLN A 13 28.65 13.06 44.06
CA GLN A 13 27.22 12.77 43.89
C GLN A 13 26.67 13.23 42.53
N MET A 14 27.19 14.33 41.96
CA MET A 14 26.78 14.82 40.64
C MET A 14 27.31 13.94 39.50
N VAL A 15 28.54 13.44 39.60
CA VAL A 15 29.13 12.52 38.60
C VAL A 15 28.36 11.20 38.56
N ASP A 16 28.02 10.63 39.73
CA ASP A 16 27.23 9.40 39.81
C ASP A 16 25.81 9.58 39.27
N ARG A 17 25.20 10.73 39.54
CA ARG A 17 23.88 11.09 39.00
C ARG A 17 23.91 11.23 37.48
N ALA A 18 24.93 11.87 36.90
CA ALA A 18 25.06 12.01 35.45
C ALA A 18 25.25 10.65 34.76
N ARG A 19 26.06 9.75 35.35
CA ARG A 19 26.22 8.38 34.84
C ARG A 19 24.92 7.59 34.91
N PHE A 20 24.18 7.70 36.01
CA PHE A 20 22.89 7.04 36.16
C PHE A 20 21.84 7.58 35.18
N GLU A 21 21.78 8.90 35.00
CA GLU A 21 20.82 9.53 34.09
C GLU A 21 21.10 9.19 32.62
N THR A 22 22.38 9.09 32.23
CA THR A 22 22.77 8.66 30.88
C THR A 22 22.49 7.18 30.65
N GLU A 23 22.84 6.30 31.59
CA GLU A 23 22.52 4.87 31.49
C GLU A 23 21.01 4.62 31.47
N LYS A 24 20.25 5.36 32.29
CA LYS A 24 18.79 5.30 32.29
C LYS A 24 18.23 5.71 30.93
N PHE A 25 18.72 6.79 30.33
CA PHE A 25 18.28 7.22 29.01
C PHE A 25 18.57 6.15 27.96
N GLN A 26 19.80 5.62 27.92
CA GLN A 26 20.18 4.56 26.99
C GLN A 26 19.29 3.31 27.13
N ARG A 27 19.09 2.83 28.36
CA ARG A 27 18.20 1.69 28.64
C ARG A 27 16.76 1.98 28.24
N THR A 28 16.27 3.19 28.53
CA THR A 28 14.90 3.60 28.18
C THR A 28 14.71 3.63 26.66
N THR A 29 15.64 4.23 25.91
CA THR A 29 15.58 4.27 24.44
C THR A 29 15.61 2.86 23.85
N ARG A 30 16.47 1.98 24.37
CA ARG A 30 16.53 0.58 23.93
C ARG A 30 15.20 -0.15 24.19
N LEU A 31 14.67 -0.04 25.40
CA LEU A 31 13.40 -0.69 25.76
C LEU A 31 12.23 -0.15 24.93
N GLN A 32 12.22 1.16 24.62
CA GLN A 32 11.20 1.73 23.75
C GLN A 32 11.26 1.15 22.33
N ALA A 33 12.46 0.96 21.78
CA ALA A 33 12.63 0.30 20.48
C ALA A 33 12.15 -1.16 20.52
N GLU A 34 12.57 -1.93 21.54
CA GLU A 34 12.14 -3.32 21.73
C GLU A 34 10.61 -3.43 21.87
N ILE A 35 9.97 -2.51 22.60
CA ILE A 35 8.51 -2.46 22.71
C ILE A 35 7.85 -2.16 21.36
N ALA A 36 8.42 -1.26 20.57
CA ALA A 36 7.88 -0.94 19.25
C ALA A 36 7.94 -2.15 18.32
N ASP A 37 9.07 -2.87 18.32
CA ASP A 37 9.25 -4.09 17.53
C ASP A 37 8.28 -5.20 17.97
N LEU A 38 8.15 -5.43 19.28
CA LEU A 38 7.20 -6.41 19.82
C LEU A 38 5.75 -6.08 19.45
N ARG A 39 5.38 -4.80 19.40
CA ARG A 39 4.03 -4.40 18.95
C ARG A 39 3.80 -4.75 17.48
N LEU A 40 4.76 -4.45 16.60
CA LEU A 40 4.68 -4.80 15.19
C LEU A 40 4.58 -6.33 15.00
N ASP A 41 5.32 -7.09 15.80
CA ASP A 41 5.26 -8.56 15.74
C ASP A 41 3.91 -9.11 16.21
N VAL A 42 3.31 -8.53 17.26
CA VAL A 42 1.94 -8.86 17.67
C VAL A 42 0.96 -8.58 16.54
N ASP A 43 1.03 -7.40 15.92
CA ASP A 43 0.12 -7.04 14.83
C ASP A 43 0.27 -7.97 13.62
N ARG A 44 1.50 -8.35 13.26
CA ARG A 44 1.77 -9.35 12.20
C ARG A 44 1.14 -10.70 12.54
N LYS A 45 1.30 -11.18 13.78
CA LYS A 45 0.74 -12.47 14.20
C LYS A 45 -0.78 -12.44 14.26
N LEU A 46 -1.38 -11.32 14.65
CA LEU A 46 -2.84 -11.14 14.60
C LEU A 46 -3.35 -11.13 13.16
N ALA A 47 -2.63 -10.50 12.23
CA ALA A 47 -2.99 -10.53 10.80
C ALA A 47 -2.91 -11.96 10.23
N GLU A 48 -1.84 -12.70 10.52
CA GLU A 48 -1.70 -14.11 10.13
C GLU A 48 -2.82 -14.97 10.73
N LEU A 49 -3.13 -14.79 12.02
CA LEU A 49 -4.20 -15.51 12.70
C LEU A 49 -5.56 -15.21 12.07
N GLY A 50 -5.85 -13.94 11.77
CA GLY A 50 -7.08 -13.53 11.10
C GLY A 50 -7.24 -14.18 9.73
N GLN A 51 -6.16 -14.20 8.93
CA GLN A 51 -6.16 -14.86 7.61
C GLN A 51 -6.43 -16.36 7.72
N ARG A 52 -5.73 -17.06 8.64
CA ARG A 52 -5.98 -18.49 8.88
C ARG A 52 -7.38 -18.76 9.37
N THR A 53 -7.90 -17.92 10.26
CA THR A 53 -9.27 -18.02 10.78
C THR A 53 -10.29 -17.85 9.65
N TYR A 54 -10.08 -16.87 8.76
CA TYR A 54 -10.93 -16.68 7.58
C TYR A 54 -10.93 -17.92 6.67
N GLU A 55 -9.74 -18.48 6.37
CA GLU A 55 -9.59 -19.70 5.57
C GLU A 55 -10.30 -20.91 6.20
N LEU A 56 -10.09 -21.14 7.49
CA LEU A 56 -10.69 -22.24 8.23
C LEU A 56 -12.22 -22.11 8.31
N TYR A 57 -12.73 -20.89 8.49
CA TYR A 57 -14.17 -20.63 8.49
C TYR A 57 -14.79 -20.91 7.12
N ARG A 58 -14.14 -20.46 6.04
CA ARG A 58 -14.56 -20.75 4.66
C ARG A 58 -14.50 -22.24 4.32
N ALA A 59 -13.53 -22.96 4.88
CA ALA A 59 -13.42 -24.41 4.77
C ALA A 59 -14.44 -25.17 5.64
N GLY A 60 -15.23 -24.47 6.47
CA GLY A 60 -16.20 -25.08 7.39
C GLY A 60 -15.56 -25.82 8.56
N GLN A 61 -14.24 -25.65 8.78
CA GLN A 61 -13.50 -26.32 9.86
C GLN A 61 -13.71 -25.65 11.22
N ILE A 62 -14.09 -24.36 11.23
CA ILE A 62 -14.51 -23.64 12.42
C ILE A 62 -15.87 -22.99 12.18
N SER A 63 -16.74 -23.02 13.20
CA SER A 63 -18.03 -22.32 13.17
C SER A 63 -18.17 -21.49 14.45
N SER A 64 -18.29 -20.18 14.26
CA SER A 64 -18.56 -19.23 15.34
C SER A 64 -19.37 -18.08 14.78
N ALA A 65 -20.43 -17.68 15.49
CA ALA A 65 -21.26 -16.54 15.10
C ALA A 65 -20.45 -15.25 15.01
N THR A 66 -19.45 -15.06 15.89
CA THR A 66 -18.59 -13.87 15.87
C THR A 66 -17.60 -13.85 14.71
N VAL A 67 -17.14 -15.03 14.27
CA VAL A 67 -16.28 -15.13 13.08
C VAL A 67 -17.12 -14.93 11.82
N ALA A 68 -18.35 -15.44 11.80
CA ALA A 68 -19.28 -15.26 10.69
C ALA A 68 -19.53 -13.77 10.39
N THR A 69 -19.78 -12.96 11.42
CA THR A 69 -20.01 -11.51 11.25
C THR A 69 -18.78 -10.79 10.71
N LEU A 70 -17.58 -11.14 11.19
CA LEU A 70 -16.33 -10.57 10.70
C LEU A 70 -16.07 -10.95 9.23
N VAL A 71 -16.30 -12.21 8.86
CA VAL A 71 -16.15 -12.69 7.48
C VAL A 71 -17.12 -11.97 6.54
N GLN A 72 -18.39 -11.81 6.94
CA GLN A 72 -19.37 -11.05 6.16
C GLN A 72 -18.95 -9.59 5.97
N ALA A 73 -18.42 -8.94 7.02
CA ALA A 73 -17.92 -7.58 6.92
C ALA A 73 -16.72 -7.47 5.96
N ILE A 74 -15.78 -8.42 6.01
CA ILE A 74 -14.64 -8.49 5.08
C ILE A 74 -15.12 -8.64 3.64
N ASP A 75 -16.09 -9.51 3.39
CA ASP A 75 -16.62 -9.73 2.05
C ASP A 75 -17.31 -8.45 1.51
N GLN A 76 -18.07 -7.74 2.35
CA GLN A 76 -18.68 -6.47 1.98
C GLN A 76 -17.63 -5.40 1.62
N ILE A 77 -16.55 -5.32 2.40
CA ILE A 77 -15.43 -4.40 2.11
C ILE A 77 -14.80 -4.76 0.77
N ARG A 78 -14.54 -6.04 0.49
CA ARG A 78 -13.98 -6.48 -0.79
C ARG A 78 -14.86 -6.11 -1.98
N ILE A 79 -16.17 -6.31 -1.86
CA ILE A 79 -17.12 -5.90 -2.91
C ILE A 79 -17.03 -4.38 -3.16
N SER A 80 -17.02 -3.57 -2.09
CA SER A 80 -16.89 -2.12 -2.23
C SER A 80 -15.55 -1.69 -2.83
N MET A 81 -14.46 -2.41 -2.52
CA MET A 81 -13.13 -2.16 -3.08
C MET A 81 -13.14 -2.41 -4.60
N THR A 82 -13.65 -3.55 -5.06
CA THR A 82 -13.76 -3.87 -6.49
C THR A 82 -14.60 -2.82 -7.23
N GLN A 83 -15.74 -2.40 -6.67
CA GLN A 83 -16.56 -1.34 -7.26
C GLN A 83 -15.77 -0.03 -7.42
N LYS A 84 -15.00 0.35 -6.39
CA LYS A 84 -14.17 1.56 -6.43
C LYS A 84 -13.00 1.44 -7.39
N GLU A 85 -12.41 0.26 -7.53
CA GLU A 85 -11.35 -0.02 -8.51
C GLU A 85 -11.89 0.09 -9.95
N GLU A 86 -13.10 -0.40 -10.21
CA GLU A 86 -13.78 -0.27 -11.50
C GLU A 86 -14.08 1.20 -11.83
N GLU A 87 -14.65 1.95 -10.88
CA GLU A 87 -14.87 3.40 -11.01
C GLU A 87 -13.56 4.15 -11.32
N LEU A 88 -12.48 3.83 -10.60
CA LEU A 88 -11.17 4.43 -10.79
C LEU A 88 -10.63 4.11 -12.20
N SER A 89 -10.81 2.87 -12.68
CA SER A 89 -10.43 2.49 -14.05
C SER A 89 -11.22 3.26 -15.10
N ALA A 90 -12.52 3.48 -14.88
CA ALA A 90 -13.38 4.21 -15.81
C ALA A 90 -12.96 5.69 -15.91
N VAL A 91 -12.62 6.31 -14.78
CA VAL A 91 -12.10 7.69 -14.74
C VAL A 91 -10.73 7.81 -15.41
N GLN A 92 -9.86 6.81 -15.27
CA GLN A 92 -8.56 6.83 -15.96
C GLN A 92 -8.70 6.76 -17.49
N VAL A 93 -9.72 6.05 -17.98
CA VAL A 93 -9.97 5.89 -19.42
C VAL A 93 -10.78 7.07 -19.98
N SER A 94 -11.50 7.82 -19.13
CA SER A 94 -12.22 9.01 -19.57
C SER A 94 -11.24 10.13 -19.92
N GLU A 95 -10.98 10.29 -21.22
CA GLU A 95 -10.28 11.45 -21.77
C GLU A 95 -11.24 12.65 -21.85
N TYR A 96 -10.75 13.83 -21.47
CA TYR A 96 -11.53 15.06 -21.54
C TYR A 96 -11.80 15.42 -23.01
N VAL A 97 -13.06 15.28 -23.44
CA VAL A 97 -13.52 15.83 -24.71
C VAL A 97 -13.95 17.26 -24.47
N ASP A 98 -13.19 18.22 -25.00
CA ASP A 98 -13.56 19.63 -24.98
C ASP A 98 -14.83 19.84 -25.84
N PRO A 99 -15.97 20.27 -25.27
CA PRO A 99 -17.20 20.48 -26.02
C PRO A 99 -17.11 21.65 -27.02
N THR A 100 -15.98 22.38 -27.06
CA THR A 100 -15.71 23.47 -28.01
C THR A 100 -14.70 23.06 -29.09
N ALA A 101 -14.29 21.79 -29.18
CA ALA A 101 -13.49 21.34 -30.31
C ALA A 101 -14.36 21.37 -31.60
N PRO A 102 -14.02 22.18 -32.62
CA PRO A 102 -14.72 22.12 -33.89
C PRO A 102 -14.57 20.70 -34.47
N ALA A 103 -15.70 20.13 -34.92
CA ALA A 103 -15.72 18.85 -35.61
C ALA A 103 -14.65 18.83 -36.72
N PRO A 104 -13.88 17.74 -36.91
CA PRO A 104 -13.00 17.65 -38.07
C PRO A 104 -13.87 17.62 -39.33
N THR A 105 -13.96 18.77 -39.99
CA THR A 105 -14.47 18.89 -41.36
C THR A 105 -13.42 18.29 -42.31
N GLY A 106 -13.33 16.96 -42.31
CA GLY A 106 -12.52 16.18 -43.24
C GLY A 106 -13.36 15.83 -44.46
N GLY A 107 -13.20 16.60 -45.53
CA GLY A 107 -14.03 16.61 -46.73
C GLY A 107 -14.19 15.25 -47.44
N ALA A 108 -15.38 15.10 -48.02
CA ALA A 108 -15.69 14.15 -49.07
C ALA A 108 -14.71 14.30 -50.25
N TRP A 109 -13.91 13.26 -50.51
CA TRP A 109 -13.33 13.01 -51.82
C TRP A 109 -13.85 11.66 -52.30
N SER A 110 -14.91 11.74 -53.10
CA SER A 110 -15.39 10.63 -53.91
C SER A 110 -14.37 10.35 -55.01
N VAL A 111 -13.77 9.16 -55.01
CA VAL A 111 -13.16 8.58 -56.21
C VAL A 111 -13.81 7.21 -56.42
N PRO A 112 -14.63 7.03 -57.48
CA PRO A 112 -15.18 5.74 -57.83
C PRO A 112 -14.08 4.85 -58.40
N ILE A 113 -13.85 3.67 -57.81
CA ILE A 113 -13.10 2.59 -58.45
C ILE A 113 -14.05 1.40 -58.60
N GLU A 114 -14.16 0.99 -59.86
CA GLU A 114 -15.04 0.00 -60.47
C GLU A 114 -14.57 -1.44 -60.18
N ASP A 115 -15.53 -2.29 -59.80
CA ASP A 115 -15.72 -3.75 -59.97
C ASP A 115 -14.61 -4.83 -59.77
N ALA A 116 -14.99 -5.82 -58.93
CA ALA A 116 -14.75 -7.29 -59.00
C ALA A 116 -13.56 -7.97 -58.24
N PRO A 117 -13.63 -9.28 -57.88
CA PRO A 117 -14.29 -9.81 -56.66
C PRO A 117 -13.37 -10.83 -55.86
N PRO A 118 -13.87 -11.62 -54.87
CA PRO A 118 -13.29 -11.76 -53.53
C PRO A 118 -12.24 -12.88 -53.35
N ALA A 119 -11.26 -12.70 -52.46
CA ALA A 119 -10.46 -13.81 -51.92
C ALA A 119 -9.94 -13.53 -50.50
N GLN A 120 -10.62 -14.13 -49.54
CA GLN A 120 -10.09 -14.92 -48.42
C GLN A 120 -8.78 -14.51 -47.70
N ALA A 121 -8.93 -14.30 -46.39
CA ALA A 121 -8.17 -14.94 -45.28
C ALA A 121 -7.62 -13.95 -44.24
N ALA A 122 -8.16 -14.06 -43.01
CA ALA A 122 -7.46 -13.69 -41.77
C ALA A 122 -6.15 -14.54 -41.63
N PRO A 123 -5.13 -14.19 -40.80
CA PRO A 123 -5.27 -13.63 -39.45
C PRO A 123 -4.19 -12.61 -38.98
N ALA A 124 -4.47 -12.03 -37.81
CA ALA A 124 -3.63 -11.34 -36.82
C ALA A 124 -2.13 -11.10 -37.11
N THR A 125 -1.69 -9.84 -36.99
CA THR A 125 -0.29 -9.48 -36.68
C THR A 125 -0.24 -8.15 -35.91
N LEU A 126 -0.02 -8.29 -34.59
CA LEU A 126 0.90 -7.53 -33.75
C LEU A 126 0.84 -5.98 -33.76
N CYS A 127 0.14 -5.42 -32.77
CA CYS A 127 0.41 -4.06 -32.28
C CYS A 127 1.85 -3.94 -31.73
N PRO A 128 2.60 -2.87 -32.04
CA PRO A 128 3.85 -2.59 -31.36
C PRO A 128 3.57 -2.01 -29.95
N ARG A 129 4.19 -2.63 -28.94
CA ARG A 129 4.15 -2.23 -27.53
C ARG A 129 5.12 -1.05 -27.27
N PRO A 130 4.73 -0.01 -26.52
CA PRO A 130 5.67 1.06 -26.14
C PRO A 130 6.67 0.61 -25.04
N PRO A 131 7.88 1.20 -24.99
CA PRO A 131 8.93 0.79 -24.06
C PRO A 131 8.67 1.22 -22.61
N ARG A 132 9.06 0.37 -21.64
CA ARG A 132 8.99 0.62 -20.20
C ARG A 132 10.04 1.66 -19.75
N PRO A 133 9.72 2.55 -18.78
CA PRO A 133 10.73 3.38 -18.12
C PRO A 133 11.56 2.57 -17.10
N LYS A 134 12.86 2.94 -16.96
CA LYS A 134 13.84 2.31 -16.08
C LYS A 134 13.59 2.67 -14.60
N PRO A 135 13.90 1.79 -13.64
CA PRO A 135 13.74 2.11 -12.22
C PRO A 135 14.84 3.06 -11.73
N HIS A 136 14.43 4.17 -11.12
CA HIS A 136 15.30 5.06 -10.35
C HIS A 136 15.70 4.38 -9.03
N ARG A 137 17.01 4.37 -8.74
CA ARG A 137 17.59 3.98 -7.46
C ARG A 137 17.82 5.25 -6.64
N PRO A 138 17.24 5.41 -5.43
CA PRO A 138 17.53 6.57 -4.58
C PRO A 138 18.85 6.40 -3.81
N PRO A 139 19.45 7.50 -3.30
CA PRO A 139 20.80 7.56 -2.74
C PRO A 139 20.97 6.83 -1.39
#